data_AF-A0A0H5RF29-F1
#
_entry.id   AF-A0A0H5RF29-F1
#
_cell.length_a   1.000
_cell.length_b   1.000
_cell.length_c   1.000
_cell.angle_alpha   90.00
_cell.angle_beta   90.00
_cell.angle_gamma   90.00
#
_symmetry.space_group_name_H-M   'P 1'
#
loop_
_entity.id
_entity.type
_entity.pdbx_description
1 polymer ?
#
loop_
_entity_poly.entity_id
_entity_poly.type
_entity_poly.pdbx_seq_one_letter_code
_entity_poly.pdbx_strand_id
1 'polypeptide(L)'
;IVIHSREGLHMAALMGNFDVVVQLISENEEAINAVDEDGATALFLTVAYQRWSGSVAYTRLPAISNVEPWERENMALFLLRNGANVLVHPQIGTQDTVLHFAVVNNMIKVVDFICNNYPDAISITNTLNESPMFEAARAPLVEVGECVFKYVGLKKPMGKSSETVYNQIINAQNNDGDTIMMVAAQCEYWEFVKFLLKSGADPTISNFANDALIHIAAQTDEIGVVIRILNHPKMTKTAINA
;
A
#
# COMPACT_ATOMS: atom_id res chain seq x y z
N ILE A 1 -1.05 -21.71 -29.69
CA ILE A 1 -1.86 -22.06 -28.50
C ILE A 1 -1.31 -21.36 -27.25
N VAL A 2 0.01 -21.32 -27.03
CA VAL A 2 0.65 -20.70 -25.83
C VAL A 2 0.43 -19.18 -25.69
N ILE A 3 0.23 -18.45 -26.79
CA ILE A 3 0.07 -16.99 -26.76
C ILE A 3 -1.32 -16.60 -26.22
N HIS A 4 -2.37 -17.34 -26.62
CA HIS A 4 -3.75 -17.04 -26.20
C HIS A 4 -4.06 -17.45 -24.75
N SER A 5 -3.33 -18.41 -24.17
CA SER A 5 -3.54 -18.81 -22.77
C SER A 5 -3.01 -17.79 -21.78
N ARG A 6 -1.94 -17.06 -22.13
CA ARG A 6 -1.38 -15.98 -21.30
C ARG A 6 -2.35 -14.80 -21.28
N GLU A 7 -2.71 -14.30 -22.45
CA GLU A 7 -3.74 -13.26 -22.62
C GLU A 7 -5.09 -13.66 -21.99
N GLY A 8 -5.46 -14.94 -22.07
CA GLY A 8 -6.69 -15.46 -21.48
C GLY A 8 -6.75 -15.36 -19.96
N LEU A 9 -5.65 -15.63 -19.25
CA LEU A 9 -5.59 -15.54 -17.79
C LEU A 9 -5.67 -14.09 -17.31
N HIS A 10 -4.93 -13.18 -17.96
CA HIS A 10 -4.99 -11.74 -17.67
C HIS A 10 -6.41 -11.19 -17.84
N MET A 11 -7.06 -11.52 -18.96
CA MET A 11 -8.43 -11.08 -19.23
C MET A 11 -9.44 -11.70 -18.25
N ALA A 12 -9.31 -12.98 -17.91
CA ALA A 12 -10.20 -13.62 -16.94
C ALA A 12 -10.08 -12.98 -15.55
N ALA A 13 -8.86 -12.70 -15.09
CA ALA A 13 -8.59 -12.01 -13.84
C ALA A 13 -9.13 -10.57 -13.83
N LEU A 14 -8.91 -9.84 -14.93
CA LEU A 14 -9.40 -8.47 -15.11
C LEU A 14 -10.93 -8.39 -15.04
N MET A 15 -11.61 -9.33 -15.69
CA MET A 15 -13.08 -9.44 -15.72
C MET A 15 -13.69 -10.02 -14.45
N GLY A 16 -12.89 -10.55 -13.53
CA GLY A 16 -13.40 -11.20 -12.31
C GLY A 16 -13.97 -12.59 -12.52
N ASN A 17 -13.64 -13.26 -13.63
CA ASN A 17 -14.16 -14.59 -13.95
C ASN A 17 -13.43 -15.68 -13.16
N PHE A 18 -13.75 -15.80 -11.86
CA PHE A 18 -13.04 -16.68 -10.93
C PHE A 18 -12.95 -18.13 -11.41
N ASP A 19 -14.06 -18.73 -11.85
CA ASP A 19 -14.06 -20.13 -12.31
C ASP A 19 -13.17 -20.35 -13.53
N VAL A 20 -13.11 -19.36 -14.43
CA VAL A 20 -12.24 -19.40 -15.61
C VAL A 20 -10.77 -19.31 -15.18
N VAL A 21 -10.45 -18.46 -14.20
CA VAL A 21 -9.11 -18.37 -13.62
C VAL A 21 -8.70 -19.71 -13.00
N VAL A 22 -9.58 -20.34 -12.20
CA VAL A 22 -9.33 -21.65 -11.60
C VAL A 22 -9.04 -22.71 -12.67
N GLN A 23 -9.87 -22.78 -13.70
CA GLN A 23 -9.69 -23.74 -14.79
C GLN A 23 -8.37 -23.51 -15.53
N LEU A 24 -8.05 -22.27 -15.91
CA LEU A 24 -6.83 -21.93 -16.64
C LEU A 24 -5.56 -22.27 -15.85
N ILE A 25 -5.53 -21.99 -14.55
CA ILE A 25 -4.41 -22.34 -13.68
C ILE A 25 -4.27 -23.87 -13.53
N SER A 26 -5.38 -24.59 -13.44
CA SER A 26 -5.35 -26.06 -13.34
C SER A 26 -4.81 -26.74 -14.60
N GLU A 27 -5.01 -26.13 -15.77
CA GLU A 27 -4.50 -26.63 -17.05
C GLU A 27 -3.05 -26.23 -17.31
N ASN A 28 -2.60 -25.10 -16.74
CA ASN A 28 -1.26 -24.56 -16.95
C ASN A 28 -0.77 -23.73 -15.75
N GLU A 29 -0.14 -24.39 -14.78
CA GLU A 29 0.41 -23.75 -13.59
C GLU A 29 1.52 -22.72 -13.92
N GLU A 30 2.27 -22.91 -15.01
CA GLU A 30 3.35 -21.99 -15.42
C GLU A 30 2.82 -20.60 -15.83
N ALA A 31 1.53 -20.49 -16.15
CA ALA A 31 0.91 -19.22 -16.54
C ALA A 31 0.69 -18.26 -15.36
N ILE A 32 0.75 -18.73 -14.10
CA ILE A 32 0.41 -17.95 -12.90
C ILE A 32 1.18 -16.62 -12.79
N ASN A 33 2.43 -16.61 -13.27
CA ASN A 33 3.35 -15.46 -13.23
C ASN A 33 3.61 -14.87 -14.62
N ALA A 34 2.83 -15.24 -15.63
CA ALA A 34 2.93 -14.62 -16.94
C ALA A 34 2.58 -13.12 -16.83
N VAL A 35 3.30 -12.31 -17.60
CA VAL A 35 3.07 -10.87 -17.70
C VAL A 35 2.42 -10.53 -19.03
N ASP A 36 1.56 -9.51 -19.04
CA ASP A 36 1.04 -8.89 -20.25
C ASP A 36 2.06 -7.92 -20.88
N GLU A 37 1.64 -7.13 -21.87
CA GLU A 37 2.51 -6.21 -22.62
C GLU A 37 3.11 -5.10 -21.74
N ASP A 38 2.45 -4.71 -20.65
CA ASP A 38 2.95 -3.67 -19.74
C ASP A 38 3.60 -4.24 -18.47
N GLY A 39 3.69 -5.56 -18.36
CA GLY A 39 4.35 -6.24 -17.24
C GLY A 39 3.41 -6.64 -16.10
N ALA A 40 2.09 -6.57 -16.28
CA ALA A 40 1.12 -6.94 -15.26
C ALA A 40 0.88 -8.46 -15.20
N THR A 41 0.81 -9.00 -13.99
CA THR A 41 0.37 -10.38 -13.76
C THR A 41 -1.16 -10.43 -13.55
N ALA A 42 -1.74 -11.62 -13.63
CA ALA A 42 -3.14 -11.83 -13.27
C ALA A 42 -3.46 -11.40 -11.82
N LEU A 43 -2.51 -11.60 -10.90
CA LEU A 43 -2.61 -11.12 -9.52
C LEU A 43 -2.65 -9.59 -9.48
N PHE A 44 -1.72 -8.94 -10.17
CA PHE A 44 -1.67 -7.48 -10.23
C PHE A 44 -2.97 -6.90 -10.78
N LEU A 45 -3.47 -7.41 -11.91
CA LEU A 45 -4.72 -6.94 -12.53
C LEU A 45 -5.95 -7.16 -11.63
N THR A 46 -5.98 -8.27 -10.89
CA THR A 46 -7.05 -8.54 -9.93
C THR A 46 -7.10 -7.47 -8.83
N VAL A 47 -5.93 -7.11 -8.29
CA VAL A 47 -5.79 -6.21 -7.15
C VAL A 47 -5.87 -4.74 -7.58
N ALA A 48 -5.35 -4.35 -8.74
CA ALA A 48 -5.24 -2.94 -9.18
C ALA A 48 -6.48 -2.39 -9.93
N TYR A 49 -7.51 -3.22 -10.16
CA TYR A 49 -8.64 -2.92 -11.06
C TYR A 49 -9.34 -1.57 -10.86
N GLN A 50 -9.43 -1.04 -9.63
CA GLN A 50 -10.28 0.10 -9.31
C GLN A 50 -9.69 1.50 -9.60
N ARG A 51 -8.38 1.65 -9.87
CA ARG A 51 -7.75 2.98 -9.84
C ARG A 51 -6.72 3.30 -10.92
N TRP A 52 -6.79 2.67 -12.07
CA TRP A 52 -5.94 3.06 -13.20
C TRP A 52 -6.42 4.38 -13.87
N SER A 53 -6.43 5.51 -13.16
CA SER A 53 -6.83 6.81 -13.70
C SER A 53 -5.69 7.84 -13.74
N GLY A 54 -4.44 7.44 -13.49
CA GLY A 54 -3.35 8.37 -13.18
C GLY A 54 -2.35 8.69 -14.30
N SER A 55 -1.81 7.71 -15.04
CA SER A 55 -0.71 8.04 -15.97
C SER A 55 -0.42 7.11 -17.15
N VAL A 56 -1.01 5.91 -17.29
CA VAL A 56 -0.82 5.11 -18.53
C VAL A 56 -2.01 4.19 -18.82
N ALA A 57 -3.19 4.71 -19.10
CA ALA A 57 -4.45 3.99 -19.40
C ALA A 57 -4.42 2.44 -19.56
N TYR A 58 -4.80 1.68 -18.52
CA TYR A 58 -5.42 0.35 -18.69
C TYR A 58 -6.93 0.32 -18.52
N THR A 59 -7.55 1.36 -17.96
CA THR A 59 -9.02 1.44 -17.96
C THR A 59 -9.50 2.29 -19.13
N ARG A 60 -9.33 1.76 -20.34
CA ARG A 60 -10.30 1.98 -21.41
C ARG A 60 -11.41 0.91 -21.39
N LEU A 61 -11.38 0.03 -20.40
CA LEU A 61 -12.49 -0.85 -20.10
C LEU A 61 -13.53 -0.04 -19.32
N PRO A 62 -14.79 0.01 -19.78
CA PRO A 62 -15.87 0.62 -19.02
C PRO A 62 -15.96 -0.02 -17.63
N ALA A 63 -16.68 0.63 -16.72
CA ALA A 63 -17.07 0.10 -15.42
C ALA A 63 -18.00 -1.14 -15.54
N ILE A 64 -17.64 -2.14 -16.35
CA ILE A 64 -18.49 -3.27 -16.78
C ILE A 64 -18.33 -4.53 -15.91
N SER A 65 -17.35 -4.62 -15.02
CA SER A 65 -17.34 -5.76 -14.10
C SER A 65 -18.16 -5.40 -12.86
N ASN A 66 -19.38 -5.94 -12.74
CA ASN A 66 -20.16 -5.97 -11.49
C ASN A 66 -19.55 -6.94 -10.46
N VAL A 67 -18.22 -7.07 -10.44
CA VAL A 67 -17.52 -8.02 -9.58
C VAL A 67 -17.44 -7.40 -8.21
N GLU A 68 -18.01 -8.09 -7.23
CA GLU A 68 -18.06 -7.59 -5.88
C GLU A 68 -16.64 -7.52 -5.28
N PRO A 69 -16.34 -6.55 -4.40
CA PRO A 69 -15.01 -6.42 -3.80
C PRO A 69 -14.50 -7.72 -3.14
N TRP A 70 -15.40 -8.50 -2.52
CA TRP A 70 -15.06 -9.77 -1.88
C TRP A 70 -14.70 -10.88 -2.88
N GLU A 71 -15.27 -10.87 -4.09
CA GLU A 71 -14.92 -11.83 -5.16
C GLU A 71 -13.50 -11.57 -5.66
N ARG A 72 -13.12 -10.29 -5.79
CA ARG A 72 -11.75 -9.89 -6.14
C ARG A 72 -10.76 -10.30 -5.06
N GLU A 73 -11.10 -10.10 -3.79
CA GLU A 73 -10.26 -10.55 -2.66
C GLU A 73 -10.05 -12.07 -2.68
N ASN A 74 -11.12 -12.84 -2.92
CA ASN A 74 -11.02 -14.30 -3.03
C ASN A 74 -10.17 -14.76 -4.22
N MET A 75 -10.30 -14.10 -5.37
CA MET A 75 -9.49 -14.41 -6.55
C MET A 75 -8.01 -14.08 -6.33
N ALA A 76 -7.69 -12.93 -5.72
CA ALA A 76 -6.32 -12.58 -5.36
C ALA A 76 -5.72 -13.62 -4.39
N LEU A 77 -6.47 -14.02 -3.36
CA LEU A 77 -6.04 -15.07 -2.43
C LEU A 77 -5.83 -16.42 -3.11
N PHE A 78 -6.68 -16.79 -4.07
CA PHE A 78 -6.49 -18.01 -4.86
C PHE A 78 -5.18 -17.95 -5.65
N LEU A 79 -4.93 -16.87 -6.38
CA LEU A 79 -3.69 -16.70 -7.15
C LEU A 79 -2.45 -16.76 -6.25
N LEU A 80 -2.48 -16.07 -5.10
CA LEU A 80 -1.41 -16.08 -4.12
C LEU A 80 -1.11 -17.48 -3.56
N ARG A 81 -2.16 -18.24 -3.22
CA ARG A 81 -2.02 -19.63 -2.73
C ARG A 81 -1.47 -20.58 -3.77
N ASN A 82 -1.59 -20.25 -5.05
CA ASN A 82 -1.03 -20.99 -6.18
C ASN A 82 0.33 -20.44 -6.66
N GLY A 83 1.01 -19.63 -5.84
CA GLY A 83 2.39 -19.20 -6.12
C GLY A 83 2.52 -17.98 -7.03
N ALA A 84 1.47 -17.15 -7.13
CA ALA A 84 1.59 -15.85 -7.78
C ALA A 84 2.63 -14.96 -7.08
N ASN A 85 3.54 -14.38 -7.86
CA ASN A 85 4.65 -13.57 -7.38
C ASN A 85 4.20 -12.14 -7.11
N VAL A 86 4.31 -11.73 -5.85
CA VAL A 86 3.91 -10.40 -5.36
C VAL A 86 4.83 -9.27 -5.82
N LEU A 87 6.03 -9.59 -6.30
CA LEU A 87 7.07 -8.64 -6.70
C LEU A 87 6.99 -8.28 -8.18
N VAL A 88 6.22 -9.01 -8.99
CA VAL A 88 6.07 -8.73 -10.42
C VAL A 88 4.95 -7.71 -10.59
N HIS A 89 5.32 -6.51 -10.99
CA HIS A 89 4.40 -5.42 -11.29
C HIS A 89 4.83 -4.68 -12.56
N PRO A 90 3.90 -3.95 -13.21
CA PRO A 90 4.21 -3.11 -14.36
C PRO A 90 5.34 -2.13 -14.05
N GLN A 91 6.23 -1.92 -15.02
CA GLN A 91 7.35 -0.97 -14.92
C GLN A 91 6.97 0.44 -15.39
N ILE A 92 5.67 0.68 -15.55
CA ILE A 92 5.07 1.93 -16.00
C ILE A 92 4.39 2.67 -14.85
N GLY A 93 4.14 3.97 -15.03
CA GLY A 93 3.47 4.80 -14.03
C GLY A 93 4.28 4.95 -12.74
N THR A 94 3.58 4.92 -11.60
CA THR A 94 4.17 5.02 -10.26
C THR A 94 4.94 3.78 -9.83
N GLN A 95 4.82 2.66 -10.55
CA GLN A 95 5.45 1.37 -10.20
C GLN A 95 5.02 0.83 -8.82
N ASP A 96 3.77 1.10 -8.44
CA ASP A 96 3.16 0.51 -7.26
C ASP A 96 3.15 -1.02 -7.34
N THR A 97 3.54 -1.68 -6.25
CA THR A 97 3.48 -3.15 -6.14
C THR A 97 2.05 -3.63 -5.86
N VAL A 98 1.83 -4.95 -5.92
CA VAL A 98 0.55 -5.57 -5.51
C VAL A 98 0.16 -5.15 -4.09
N LEU A 99 1.13 -4.98 -3.17
CA LEU A 99 0.85 -4.60 -1.79
C LEU A 99 0.37 -3.16 -1.67
N HIS A 100 0.89 -2.22 -2.48
CA HIS A 100 0.39 -0.84 -2.52
C HIS A 100 -1.11 -0.83 -2.85
N PHE A 101 -1.50 -1.50 -3.95
CA PHE A 101 -2.91 -1.56 -4.36
C PHE A 101 -3.78 -2.35 -3.38
N ALA A 102 -3.27 -3.42 -2.75
CA ALA A 102 -4.01 -4.16 -1.75
C ALA A 102 -4.34 -3.29 -0.52
N VAL A 103 -3.42 -2.40 -0.13
CA VAL A 103 -3.64 -1.43 0.94
C VAL A 103 -4.67 -0.38 0.54
N VAL A 104 -4.53 0.26 -0.62
CA VAL A 104 -5.50 1.25 -1.14
C VAL A 104 -6.92 0.66 -1.21
N ASN A 105 -7.04 -0.58 -1.69
CA ASN A 105 -8.32 -1.24 -1.91
C ASN A 105 -8.85 -1.97 -0.66
N ASN A 106 -8.21 -1.78 0.51
CA ASN A 106 -8.62 -2.37 1.78
C ASN A 106 -8.78 -3.89 1.75
N MET A 107 -7.93 -4.58 1.00
CA MET A 107 -7.97 -6.04 0.85
C MET A 107 -7.25 -6.70 2.02
N ILE A 108 -7.81 -6.58 3.24
CA ILE A 108 -7.16 -6.96 4.51
C ILE A 108 -6.61 -8.38 4.47
N LYS A 109 -7.32 -9.35 3.88
CA LYS A 109 -6.83 -10.74 3.84
C LYS A 109 -5.66 -10.91 2.87
N VAL A 110 -5.65 -10.16 1.77
CA VAL A 110 -4.53 -10.14 0.82
C VAL A 110 -3.33 -9.47 1.48
N VAL A 111 -3.52 -8.33 2.15
CA VAL A 111 -2.48 -7.66 2.94
C VAL A 111 -1.89 -8.61 3.98
N ASP A 112 -2.74 -9.27 4.77
CA ASP A 112 -2.33 -10.23 5.79
C ASP A 112 -1.55 -11.42 5.18
N PHE A 113 -2.03 -11.97 4.07
CA PHE A 113 -1.33 -13.05 3.37
C PHE A 113 0.06 -12.61 2.88
N ILE A 114 0.14 -11.46 2.20
CA ILE A 114 1.40 -10.95 1.64
C ILE A 114 2.38 -10.66 2.76
N CYS A 115 1.97 -9.94 3.81
CA CYS A 115 2.88 -9.57 4.90
C CYS A 115 3.38 -10.78 5.70
N ASN A 116 2.56 -11.84 5.84
CA ASN A 116 2.98 -13.07 6.51
C ASN A 116 3.99 -13.88 5.69
N ASN A 117 3.85 -13.95 4.36
CA ASN A 117 4.65 -14.82 3.50
C ASN A 117 5.82 -14.09 2.82
N TYR A 118 5.71 -12.78 2.62
CA TYR A 118 6.65 -11.91 1.92
C TYR A 118 6.92 -10.64 2.74
N PRO A 119 7.51 -10.75 3.94
CA PRO A 119 7.63 -9.64 4.88
C PRO A 119 8.43 -8.45 4.34
N ASP A 120 9.38 -8.66 3.41
CA ASP A 120 10.16 -7.58 2.81
C ASP A 120 9.33 -6.68 1.86
N ALA A 121 8.16 -7.16 1.41
CA ALA A 121 7.28 -6.41 0.51
C ALA A 121 6.75 -5.11 1.13
N ILE A 122 6.68 -5.03 2.46
CA ILE A 122 6.26 -3.81 3.20
C ILE A 122 7.21 -2.63 3.00
N SER A 123 8.45 -2.89 2.56
CA SER A 123 9.52 -1.90 2.46
C SER A 123 9.83 -1.48 1.02
N ILE A 124 9.22 -2.15 0.03
CA ILE A 124 9.45 -1.83 -1.37
C ILE A 124 8.80 -0.50 -1.68
N THR A 125 9.55 0.42 -2.27
CA THR A 125 9.03 1.74 -2.63
C THR A 125 8.70 1.85 -4.11
N ASN A 126 7.71 2.68 -4.41
CA ASN A 126 7.33 3.07 -5.76
C ASN A 126 8.23 4.23 -6.26
N THR A 127 7.98 4.81 -7.44
CA THR A 127 8.81 5.90 -7.99
C THR A 127 8.71 7.23 -7.23
N LEU A 128 7.70 7.38 -6.36
CA LEU A 128 7.56 8.51 -5.43
C LEU A 128 8.35 8.30 -4.13
N ASN A 129 9.12 7.21 -4.05
CA ASN A 129 9.78 6.73 -2.83
C ASN A 129 8.81 6.40 -1.70
N GLU A 130 7.62 5.94 -2.06
CA GLU A 130 6.56 5.61 -1.12
C GLU A 130 6.45 4.10 -0.94
N SER A 131 6.47 3.64 0.30
CA SER A 131 6.16 2.25 0.64
C SER A 131 4.64 2.02 0.64
N PRO A 132 4.14 0.77 0.66
CA PRO A 132 2.71 0.49 0.72
C PRO A 132 1.98 1.15 1.91
N MET A 133 2.70 1.53 2.96
CA MET A 133 2.12 2.23 4.10
C MET A 133 1.66 3.67 3.78
N PHE A 134 2.28 4.34 2.80
CA PHE A 134 1.83 5.65 2.33
C PHE A 134 0.42 5.59 1.76
N GLU A 135 0.04 4.47 1.15
CA GLU A 135 -1.31 4.28 0.63
C GLU A 135 -2.37 4.22 1.74
N ALA A 136 -2.04 3.69 2.91
CA ALA A 136 -2.93 3.73 4.07
C ALA A 136 -3.18 5.17 4.55
N ALA A 137 -2.20 6.08 4.36
CA ALA A 137 -2.34 7.49 4.67
C ALA A 137 -3.25 8.25 3.70
N ARG A 138 -3.60 7.66 2.55
CA ARG A 138 -4.51 8.24 1.53
C ARG A 138 -5.90 7.64 1.56
N ALA A 139 -6.21 6.84 2.57
CA ALA A 139 -7.55 6.29 2.79
C ALA A 139 -8.03 6.60 4.21
N PRO A 140 -9.34 6.81 4.43
CA PRO A 140 -9.91 7.00 5.77
C PRO A 140 -9.94 5.70 6.59
N LEU A 141 -9.19 4.68 6.19
CA LEU A 141 -9.28 3.30 6.66
C LEU A 141 -8.11 2.98 7.58
N VAL A 142 -8.28 3.26 8.87
CA VAL A 142 -7.26 2.97 9.89
C VAL A 142 -6.95 1.48 9.97
N GLU A 143 -7.95 0.61 9.74
CA GLU A 143 -7.84 -0.85 9.87
C GLU A 143 -6.76 -1.46 8.95
N VAL A 144 -6.65 -1.02 7.69
CA VAL A 144 -5.63 -1.54 6.78
C VAL A 144 -4.24 -1.07 7.18
N GLY A 145 -4.11 0.17 7.64
CA GLY A 145 -2.88 0.68 8.21
C GLY A 145 -2.46 -0.13 9.44
N GLU A 146 -3.37 -0.37 10.39
CA GLU A 146 -3.13 -1.23 11.55
C GLU A 146 -2.70 -2.65 11.16
N CYS A 147 -3.35 -3.23 10.15
CA CYS A 147 -3.00 -4.54 9.62
C CYS A 147 -1.55 -4.59 9.11
N VAL A 148 -1.13 -3.62 8.29
CA VAL A 148 0.27 -3.55 7.82
C VAL A 148 1.22 -3.28 8.99
N PHE A 149 0.86 -2.37 9.91
CA PHE A 149 1.71 -1.97 11.05
C PHE A 149 2.01 -3.12 12.00
N LYS A 150 1.07 -4.05 12.19
CA LYS A 150 1.30 -5.31 12.92
C LYS A 150 2.57 -6.00 12.42
N TYR A 151 2.82 -6.01 11.12
CA TYR A 151 3.97 -6.69 10.52
C TYR A 151 5.27 -5.88 10.58
N VAL A 152 5.18 -4.56 10.63
CA VAL A 152 6.33 -3.68 10.88
C VAL A 152 6.95 -3.97 12.26
N GLY A 153 6.13 -4.28 13.27
CA GLY A 153 6.57 -4.59 14.64
C GLY A 153 6.89 -6.07 14.94
N LEU A 154 6.58 -7.00 14.02
CA LEU A 154 6.76 -8.45 14.23
C LEU A 154 8.19 -8.95 14.03
N LYS A 155 9.13 -8.10 13.58
CA LYS A 155 10.55 -8.33 13.85
C LYS A 155 10.76 -8.22 15.36
N LYS A 156 10.51 -9.30 16.11
CA LYS A 156 11.02 -9.43 17.48
C LYS A 156 12.50 -9.02 17.46
N PRO A 157 12.97 -8.16 18.37
CA PRO A 157 14.35 -7.71 18.35
C PRO A 157 15.27 -8.90 18.64
N MET A 158 15.77 -9.56 17.59
CA MET A 158 17.06 -10.24 17.66
C MET A 158 18.15 -9.17 17.52
N GLY A 159 18.28 -8.33 18.56
CA GLY A 159 19.27 -7.25 18.62
C GLY A 159 18.81 -5.86 18.15
N LYS A 160 19.70 -4.87 18.29
CA LYS A 160 19.53 -3.43 18.01
C LYS A 160 19.04 -3.08 16.58
N SER A 161 18.90 -4.04 15.68
CA SER A 161 18.57 -3.84 14.26
C SER A 161 17.06 -3.74 13.95
N SER A 162 16.19 -4.31 14.78
CA SER A 162 14.73 -4.29 14.52
C SER A 162 14.08 -2.93 14.81
N GLU A 163 14.51 -2.27 15.89
CA GLU A 163 14.13 -0.88 16.21
C GLU A 163 14.51 0.08 15.07
N THR A 164 15.57 -0.24 14.31
CA THR A 164 15.98 0.54 13.14
C THR A 164 14.97 0.43 11.99
N VAL A 165 14.50 -0.77 11.64
CA VAL A 165 13.57 -0.95 10.51
C VAL A 165 12.20 -0.36 10.81
N TYR A 166 11.70 -0.55 12.03
CA TYR A 166 10.45 0.07 12.47
C TYR A 166 10.53 1.60 12.35
N ASN A 167 11.57 2.20 12.92
CA ASN A 167 11.76 3.64 12.88
C ASN A 167 12.00 4.16 11.45
N GLN A 168 12.65 3.38 10.59
CA GLN A 168 12.84 3.72 9.18
C GLN A 168 11.51 3.77 8.43
N ILE A 169 10.60 2.83 8.67
CA ILE A 169 9.31 2.76 7.96
C ILE A 169 8.35 3.84 8.48
N ILE A 170 8.13 3.93 9.79
CA ILE A 170 7.13 4.84 10.37
C ILE A 170 7.46 6.32 10.13
N ASN A 171 8.75 6.62 9.93
CA ASN A 171 9.27 7.96 9.67
C ASN A 171 9.83 8.11 8.25
N ALA A 172 9.51 7.19 7.33
CA ALA A 172 9.95 7.27 5.95
C ALA A 172 9.44 8.58 5.31
N GLN A 173 10.27 9.19 4.48
CA GLN A 173 9.93 10.38 3.71
C GLN A 173 9.82 10.02 2.22
N ASN A 174 8.76 10.49 1.56
CA ASN A 174 8.61 10.38 0.11
C ASN A 174 9.50 11.40 -0.62
N ASN A 175 9.35 11.53 -1.94
CA ASN A 175 10.12 12.46 -2.76
C ASN A 175 9.91 13.95 -2.45
N ASP A 176 8.82 14.31 -1.75
CA ASP A 176 8.56 15.68 -1.29
C ASP A 176 9.10 15.92 0.14
N GLY A 177 9.69 14.89 0.74
CA GLY A 177 10.09 14.90 2.15
C GLY A 177 8.90 14.63 3.08
N ASP A 178 7.70 14.36 2.59
CA ASP A 178 6.53 14.14 3.43
C ASP A 178 6.63 12.77 4.12
N THR A 179 6.39 12.77 5.43
CA THR A 179 6.22 11.53 6.20
C THR A 179 4.82 10.95 6.01
N ILE A 180 4.63 9.66 6.32
CA ILE A 180 3.31 9.00 6.26
C ILE A 180 2.25 9.80 7.05
N MET A 181 2.62 10.35 8.22
CA MET A 181 1.69 11.15 9.02
C MET A 181 1.35 12.50 8.38
N MET A 182 2.25 13.10 7.60
CA MET A 182 1.99 14.34 6.87
C MET A 182 1.02 14.10 5.73
N VAL A 183 1.22 13.02 4.96
CA VAL A 183 0.27 12.63 3.90
C VAL A 183 -1.12 12.39 4.49
N ALA A 184 -1.21 11.71 5.64
CA ALA A 184 -2.48 11.50 6.33
C ALA A 184 -3.12 12.81 6.82
N ALA A 185 -2.32 13.76 7.32
CA ALA A 185 -2.80 15.06 7.76
C ALA A 185 -3.28 15.94 6.58
N GLN A 186 -2.56 15.95 5.46
CA GLN A 186 -2.96 16.64 4.23
C GLN A 186 -4.29 16.08 3.67
N CYS A 187 -4.56 14.80 3.89
CA CYS A 187 -5.82 14.15 3.53
C CYS A 187 -6.90 14.26 4.63
N GLU A 188 -6.62 14.99 5.72
CA GLU A 188 -7.52 15.17 6.88
C GLU A 188 -7.90 13.85 7.60
N TYR A 189 -7.07 12.81 7.51
CA TYR A 189 -7.29 11.52 8.17
C TYR A 189 -6.69 11.49 9.58
N TRP A 190 -7.24 12.35 10.44
CA TRP A 190 -6.72 12.62 11.77
C TRP A 190 -6.73 11.42 12.73
N GLU A 191 -7.66 10.47 12.57
CA GLU A 191 -7.63 9.23 13.35
C GLU A 191 -6.41 8.37 13.02
N PHE A 192 -6.00 8.33 11.74
CA PHE A 192 -4.76 7.66 11.34
C PHE A 192 -3.52 8.42 11.84
N VAL A 193 -3.53 9.76 11.80
CA VAL A 193 -2.47 10.59 12.42
C VAL A 193 -2.33 10.29 13.92
N LYS A 194 -3.45 10.21 14.65
CA LYS A 194 -3.47 9.86 16.09
C LYS A 194 -2.91 8.46 16.33
N PHE A 195 -3.25 7.50 15.47
CA PHE A 195 -2.69 6.15 15.51
C PHE A 195 -1.17 6.14 15.29
N LEU A 196 -0.65 6.87 14.30
CA LEU A 196 0.79 6.98 14.02
C LEU A 196 1.54 7.62 15.20
N LEU A 197 1.03 8.72 15.76
CA LEU A 197 1.59 9.36 16.95
C LEU A 197 1.65 8.41 18.16
N LYS A 198 0.57 7.66 18.40
CA LYS A 198 0.53 6.64 19.46
C LYS A 198 1.52 5.50 19.21
N SER A 199 1.82 5.23 17.94
CA SER A 199 2.79 4.24 17.50
C SER A 199 4.24 4.76 17.52
N GLY A 200 4.49 5.98 18.04
CA GLY A 200 5.84 6.53 18.21
C GLY A 200 6.44 7.16 16.95
N ALA A 201 5.60 7.45 15.96
CA ALA A 201 6.01 8.22 14.80
C ALA A 201 6.50 9.61 15.23
N ASP A 202 7.53 10.13 14.58
CA ASP A 202 8.21 11.36 14.95
C ASP A 202 7.56 12.59 14.31
N PRO A 203 6.82 13.43 15.06
CA PRO A 203 6.14 14.59 14.49
C PRO A 203 7.08 15.77 14.21
N THR A 204 8.37 15.68 14.55
CA THR A 204 9.33 16.78 14.39
C THR A 204 10.07 16.75 13.06
N ILE A 205 9.89 15.69 12.27
CA ILE A 205 10.49 15.59 10.94
C ILE A 205 9.81 16.63 10.06
N SER A 206 10.61 17.38 9.29
CA SER A 206 10.12 18.37 8.34
C SER A 206 10.29 17.85 6.91
N ASN A 207 9.33 18.18 6.04
CA ASN A 207 9.44 17.94 4.61
C ASN A 207 10.38 18.95 3.93
N PHE A 208 10.50 18.90 2.60
CA PHE A 208 11.41 19.81 1.86
C PHE A 208 10.90 21.25 1.76
N ALA A 209 9.64 21.51 2.10
CA ALA A 209 9.12 22.87 2.32
C ALA A 209 9.39 23.40 3.75
N ASN A 210 10.09 22.63 4.59
CA ASN A 210 10.27 22.84 6.03
C ASN A 210 8.97 22.74 6.84
N ASP A 211 7.92 22.13 6.30
CA ASP A 211 6.71 21.86 7.07
C ASP A 211 6.89 20.60 7.92
N ALA A 212 6.68 20.70 9.23
CA ALA A 212 6.50 19.57 10.14
C ALA A 212 4.99 19.30 10.33
N LEU A 213 4.64 18.18 10.98
CA LEU A 213 3.23 17.83 11.21
C LEU A 213 2.45 18.97 11.90
N ILE A 214 3.10 19.73 12.79
CA ILE A 214 2.47 20.85 13.49
C ILE A 214 2.04 21.98 12.55
N HIS A 215 2.79 22.26 11.47
CA HIS A 215 2.44 23.30 10.50
C HIS A 215 1.18 22.94 9.71
N ILE A 216 1.04 21.67 9.34
CA ILE A 216 -0.15 21.15 8.65
C ILE A 216 -1.35 21.16 9.61
N ALA A 217 -1.18 20.63 10.83
CA ALA A 217 -2.26 20.57 11.82
C ALA A 217 -2.75 21.97 12.24
N ALA A 218 -1.87 22.98 12.29
CA ALA A 218 -2.22 24.35 12.65
C ALA A 218 -3.13 25.06 11.62
N GLN A 219 -3.23 24.54 10.40
CA GLN A 219 -4.15 25.04 9.38
C GLN A 219 -5.58 24.49 9.54
N THR A 220 -5.82 23.69 10.57
CA THR A 220 -7.08 22.97 10.81
C THR A 220 -7.57 23.12 12.25
N ASP A 221 -8.81 22.71 12.52
CA ASP A 221 -9.42 22.76 13.86
C ASP A 221 -9.09 21.54 14.75
N GLU A 222 -8.12 20.70 14.37
CA GLU A 222 -7.75 19.47 15.08
C GLU A 222 -6.86 19.70 16.31
N ILE A 223 -7.41 20.44 17.27
CA ILE A 223 -6.78 20.76 18.56
C ILE A 223 -6.27 19.48 19.26
N GLY A 224 -7.02 18.38 19.16
CA GLY A 224 -6.64 17.10 19.76
C GLY A 224 -5.37 16.49 19.17
N VAL A 225 -5.04 16.78 17.92
CA VAL A 225 -3.78 16.38 17.28
C VAL A 225 -2.67 17.35 17.69
N VAL A 226 -2.92 18.67 17.62
CA VAL A 226 -1.95 19.70 18.05
C VAL A 226 -1.49 19.47 19.49
N ILE A 227 -2.41 19.21 20.43
CA ILE A 227 -2.08 18.91 21.82
C ILE A 227 -1.21 17.65 21.93
N ARG A 228 -1.48 16.61 21.14
CA ARG A 228 -0.66 15.38 21.14
C ARG A 228 0.74 15.64 20.60
N ILE A 229 0.86 16.43 19.54
CA ILE A 229 2.15 16.84 19.01
C ILE A 229 2.93 17.59 20.09
N LEU A 230 2.38 18.66 20.66
CA LEU A 230 3.05 19.49 21.68
C LEU A 230 3.48 18.71 22.93
N ASN A 231 2.78 17.64 23.28
CA ASN A 231 3.12 16.76 24.40
C ASN A 231 4.01 15.58 24.01
N HIS A 232 4.39 15.44 22.73
CA HIS A 232 5.21 14.34 22.25
C HIS A 232 6.65 14.47 22.79
N PRO A 233 7.30 13.38 23.27
CA PRO A 233 8.62 13.46 23.93
C PRO A 233 9.74 14.09 23.11
N LYS A 234 9.62 14.05 21.78
CA LYS A 234 10.59 14.63 20.85
C LYS A 234 10.37 16.11 20.54
N MET A 235 9.20 16.66 20.86
CA MET A 235 8.93 18.09 20.63
C MET A 235 9.75 18.97 21.56
N THR A 236 10.46 19.93 20.99
CA THR A 236 11.17 20.98 21.72
C THR A 236 10.63 22.34 21.31
N LYS A 237 10.86 23.38 22.14
CA LYS A 237 10.43 24.75 21.82
C LYS A 237 11.00 25.27 20.48
N THR A 238 12.17 24.76 20.06
CA THR A 238 12.80 25.10 18.79
C THR A 238 12.08 24.47 17.60
N ALA A 239 11.55 23.25 17.76
CA ALA A 239 10.78 22.53 16.73
C ALA A 239 9.36 23.08 16.51
N ILE A 240 8.90 24.01 17.36
CA ILE A 240 7.60 24.71 17.20
C ILE A 240 7.75 25.95 16.30
N ASN A 241 8.97 26.51 16.21
CA ASN A 241 9.25 27.80 15.58
C ASN A 241 10.07 27.69 14.27
N ALA A 242 10.49 26.49 13.90
CA ALA A 242 11.27 26.18 12.71
C ALA A 242 10.32 25.55 11.69
#